data_AF-S4RT96-F1
#
_entry.id   AF-S4RT96-F1
#
_cell.length_a   1.000
_cell.length_b   1.000
_cell.length_c   1.000
_cell.angle_alpha   90.00
_cell.angle_beta   90.00
_cell.angle_gamma   90.00
#
_symmetry.space_group_name_H-M   'P 1'
#
loop_
_entity.id
_entity.type
_entity.pdbx_description
1 polymer ?
#
loop_
_entity_poly.entity_id
_entity_poly.type
_entity_poly.pdbx_seq_one_letter_code
_entity_poly.pdbx_strand_id
1 'polypeptide(L)'
;GFRLLLEVFRVIHGPREQCVRVLRRGHLLAISPSSLREALFTDNAYRLLWGNRRGFAEVAIDAKVPIIPVFTQNLREGLRTLGSLSEFKKMWSPEKRLPVVPIYGGFPVKFRTYLGDPIPYDSGTGAAELAEKTKQAMQGLIEEHQDIPRNILHALVEQLSGTPKVD
;
A
#
# COMPACT_ATOMS: atom_id res chain seq x y z
N GLY A 1 -22.23 5.85 10.25
CA GLY A 1 -21.24 4.79 10.50
C GLY A 1 -19.94 5.06 9.77
N PHE A 2 -19.82 4.59 8.52
CA PHE A 2 -18.57 4.64 7.75
C PHE A 2 -18.03 6.06 7.48
N ARG A 3 -18.92 7.03 7.17
CA ARG A 3 -18.54 8.43 6.95
C ARG A 3 -17.90 9.09 8.18
N LEU A 4 -18.46 8.85 9.37
CA LEU A 4 -17.91 9.30 10.66
C LEU A 4 -16.57 8.64 10.97
N LEU A 5 -16.43 7.35 10.65
CA LEU A 5 -15.17 6.62 10.83
C LEU A 5 -14.07 7.20 9.90
N LEU A 6 -14.38 7.44 8.63
CA LEU A 6 -13.48 8.11 7.68
C LEU A 6 -13.14 9.55 8.11
N GLU A 7 -14.09 10.27 8.69
CA GLU A 7 -13.90 11.64 9.17
C GLU A 7 -13.03 11.70 10.45
N VAL A 8 -13.20 10.72 11.36
CA VAL A 8 -12.37 10.53 12.56
C VAL A 8 -10.94 10.13 12.21
N PHE A 9 -10.76 9.21 11.25
CA PHE A 9 -9.43 8.85 10.73
C PHE A 9 -8.86 9.90 9.77
N ARG A 10 -9.59 11.00 9.52
CA ARG A 10 -9.27 12.02 8.50
C ARG A 10 -8.82 11.41 7.18
N VAL A 11 -9.55 10.40 6.70
CA VAL A 11 -9.43 9.85 5.36
C VAL A 11 -10.07 10.86 4.40
N ILE A 12 -9.32 11.92 4.11
CA ILE A 12 -9.76 12.96 3.20
C ILE A 12 -9.65 12.39 1.79
N HIS A 13 -10.79 12.23 1.10
CA HIS A 13 -10.80 12.22 -0.36
C HIS A 13 -10.58 13.66 -0.82
N GLY A 14 -9.35 14.13 -0.63
CA GLY A 14 -9.02 15.54 -0.75
C GLY A 14 -8.52 15.87 -2.15
N PRO A 15 -8.95 17.00 -2.75
CA PRO A 15 -8.19 17.57 -3.85
C PRO A 15 -6.74 17.82 -3.39
N ARG A 16 -5.77 17.73 -4.33
CA ARG A 16 -4.31 17.89 -4.08
C ARG A 16 -3.99 19.06 -3.15
N GLU A 17 -4.68 20.18 -3.34
CA GLU A 17 -4.56 21.41 -2.55
C GLU A 17 -4.82 21.20 -1.05
N GLN A 18 -5.80 20.36 -0.69
CA GLN A 18 -6.12 20.08 0.70
C GLN A 18 -5.01 19.26 1.36
N CYS A 19 -4.46 18.27 0.64
CA CYS A 19 -3.32 17.50 1.11
C CYS A 19 -2.10 18.40 1.35
N VAL A 20 -1.82 19.32 0.43
CA VAL A 20 -0.74 20.31 0.58
C VAL A 20 -0.99 21.23 1.77
N ARG A 21 -2.23 21.71 1.98
CA ARG A 21 -2.57 22.54 3.16
C ARG A 21 -2.36 21.80 4.48
N VAL A 22 -2.72 20.51 4.55
CA VAL A 22 -2.56 19.68 5.75
C VAL A 22 -1.07 19.50 6.06
N LEU A 23 -0.26 19.17 5.06
CA LEU A 23 1.18 19.02 5.20
C LEU A 23 1.88 20.32 5.62
N ARG A 24 1.52 21.47 5.01
CA ARG A 24 2.06 22.78 5.38
C ARG A 24 1.71 23.23 6.80
N ARG A 25 0.65 22.67 7.40
CA ARG A 25 0.28 22.90 8.81
C ARG A 25 1.07 22.03 9.78
N GLY A 26 2.01 21.20 9.30
CA GLY A 26 2.82 20.31 10.13
C GLY A 26 2.11 19.01 10.52
N HIS A 27 1.00 18.66 9.85
CA HIS A 27 0.32 17.39 10.09
C HIS A 27 0.90 16.28 9.20
N LEU A 28 0.86 15.04 9.72
CA LEU A 28 1.22 13.85 8.95
C LEU A 28 0.10 13.46 7.98
N LEU A 29 0.48 12.97 6.80
CA LEU A 29 -0.44 12.48 5.78
C LEU A 29 0.02 11.11 5.30
N ALA A 30 -0.82 10.09 5.50
CA ALA A 30 -0.62 8.77 4.94
C ALA A 30 -1.35 8.67 3.60
N ILE A 31 -0.63 8.34 2.53
CA ILE A 31 -1.19 8.14 1.19
C ILE A 31 -0.89 6.71 0.75
N SER A 32 -1.93 5.98 0.36
CA SER A 32 -1.75 4.73 -0.38
C SER A 32 -1.73 5.04 -1.88
N PRO A 33 -0.60 4.90 -2.58
CA PRO A 33 -0.52 5.14 -4.02
C PRO A 33 -1.27 4.07 -4.83
N SER A 34 -1.48 2.89 -4.24
CA SER A 34 -2.11 1.75 -4.87
C SER A 34 -3.62 1.91 -5.00
N SER A 35 -4.16 1.40 -6.10
CA SER A 35 -5.60 1.41 -6.35
C SER A 35 -6.31 0.26 -5.64
N LEU A 36 -7.63 0.38 -5.39
CA LEU A 36 -8.45 -0.77 -5.01
C LEU A 36 -8.25 -1.93 -6.01
N ARG A 37 -8.17 -1.63 -7.30
CA ARG A 37 -7.93 -2.63 -8.35
C ARG A 37 -6.60 -3.36 -8.13
N GLU A 38 -5.55 -2.66 -7.73
CA GLU A 38 -4.25 -3.28 -7.41
C GLU A 38 -4.35 -4.15 -6.16
N ALA A 39 -5.00 -3.69 -5.09
CA ALA A 39 -5.23 -4.49 -3.89
C ALA A 39 -6.01 -5.78 -4.18
N LEU A 40 -6.98 -5.72 -5.10
CA LEU A 40 -7.87 -6.83 -5.43
C LEU A 40 -7.29 -7.83 -6.46
N PHE A 41 -6.41 -7.38 -7.36
CA PHE A 41 -5.94 -8.18 -8.51
C PHE A 41 -4.44 -8.44 -8.56
N THR A 42 -3.64 -7.92 -7.61
CA THR A 42 -2.20 -8.19 -7.58
C THR A 42 -1.92 -9.61 -7.10
N ASP A 43 -1.06 -10.32 -7.84
CA ASP A 43 -0.66 -11.69 -7.56
C ASP A 43 0.24 -11.77 -6.31
N ASN A 44 0.56 -12.99 -5.85
CA ASN A 44 1.35 -13.24 -4.63
C ASN A 44 2.80 -12.74 -4.67
N ALA A 45 3.24 -12.18 -5.81
CA ALA A 45 4.59 -11.68 -6.04
C ALA A 45 4.84 -10.27 -5.48
N TYR A 46 3.89 -9.67 -4.75
CA TYR A 46 4.02 -8.35 -4.13
C TYR A 46 4.50 -7.23 -5.08
N ARG A 47 4.30 -7.38 -6.40
CA ARG A 47 4.71 -6.39 -7.39
C ARG A 47 3.89 -5.11 -7.27
N LEU A 48 4.57 -3.97 -7.15
CA LEU A 48 3.94 -2.65 -7.14
C LEU A 48 3.52 -2.23 -8.56
N LEU A 49 2.22 -2.08 -8.78
CA LEU A 49 1.59 -1.74 -10.06
C LEU A 49 0.98 -0.33 -10.02
N TRP A 50 1.81 0.68 -9.74
CA TRP A 50 1.34 2.08 -9.63
C TRP A 50 1.08 2.75 -10.99
N GLY A 51 1.61 2.18 -12.09
CA GLY A 51 1.46 2.75 -13.44
C GLY A 51 1.96 4.20 -13.51
N ASN A 52 1.14 5.11 -14.03
CA ASN A 52 1.44 6.54 -14.11
C ASN A 52 0.90 7.37 -12.94
N ARG A 53 0.52 6.75 -11.81
CA ARG A 53 -0.02 7.45 -10.66
C ARG A 53 1.07 8.19 -9.90
N ARG A 54 1.09 9.52 -10.03
CA ARG A 54 2.13 10.40 -9.46
C ARG A 54 1.57 11.49 -8.54
N GLY A 55 0.27 11.46 -8.25
CA GLY A 55 -0.38 12.52 -7.47
C GLY A 55 0.19 12.69 -6.04
N PHE A 56 0.68 11.61 -5.42
CA PHE A 56 1.33 11.71 -4.11
C PHE A 56 2.69 12.43 -4.18
N ALA A 57 3.46 12.17 -5.23
CA ALA A 57 4.76 12.81 -5.46
C ALA A 57 4.58 14.30 -5.77
N GLU A 58 3.57 14.64 -6.56
CA GLU A 58 3.16 16.01 -6.82
C GLU A 58 2.77 16.77 -5.53
N VAL A 59 2.00 16.14 -4.64
CA VAL A 59 1.66 16.71 -3.32
C VAL A 59 2.92 16.96 -2.48
N ALA A 60 3.84 16.00 -2.44
CA ALA A 60 5.08 16.12 -1.67
C ALA A 60 5.97 17.26 -2.18
N ILE A 61 6.08 17.42 -3.50
CA ILE A 61 6.82 18.51 -4.15
C ILE A 61 6.21 19.88 -3.81
N ASP A 62 4.89 20.02 -3.91
CA ASP A 62 4.21 21.29 -3.59
C ASP A 62 4.31 21.68 -2.12
N ALA A 63 4.27 20.67 -1.25
CA ALA A 63 4.38 20.85 0.19
C ALA A 63 5.85 20.97 0.66
N LYS A 64 6.82 20.63 -0.20
CA LYS A 64 8.27 20.57 0.10
C LYS A 64 8.57 19.69 1.32
N VAL A 65 7.95 18.52 1.38
CA VAL A 65 8.10 17.56 2.48
C VAL A 65 8.77 16.28 2.01
N PRO A 66 9.50 15.58 2.89
CA PRO A 66 10.04 14.26 2.57
C PRO A 66 8.92 13.20 2.48
N ILE A 67 9.17 12.14 1.72
CA ILE A 67 8.30 10.96 1.65
C ILE A 67 8.95 9.82 2.43
N ILE A 68 8.21 9.20 3.35
CA ILE A 68 8.66 8.02 4.09
C ILE A 68 7.95 6.80 3.49
N PRO A 69 8.68 5.86 2.84
CA PRO A 69 8.08 4.63 2.34
C PRO A 69 7.72 3.72 3.52
N VAL A 70 6.50 3.17 3.50
CA VAL A 70 5.98 2.31 4.56
C VAL A 70 5.49 1.00 3.96
N PHE A 71 6.01 -0.11 4.47
CA PHE A 71 5.59 -1.46 4.08
C PHE A 71 5.04 -2.21 5.28
N THR A 72 3.97 -2.99 5.10
CA THR A 72 3.44 -3.87 6.16
C THR A 72 3.48 -5.32 5.70
N GLN A 73 4.31 -6.10 6.39
CA GLN A 73 4.46 -7.53 6.23
C GLN A 73 3.16 -8.27 6.55
N ASN A 74 2.94 -9.38 5.86
CA ASN A 74 1.81 -10.29 6.07
C ASN A 74 0.41 -9.69 5.78
N LEU A 75 0.35 -8.49 5.21
CA LEU A 75 -0.92 -7.80 4.92
C LEU A 75 -1.81 -8.64 3.99
N ARG A 76 -1.22 -9.33 3.00
CA ARG A 76 -1.98 -10.17 2.06
C ARG A 76 -2.38 -11.51 2.65
N GLU A 77 -1.59 -12.09 3.55
CA GLU A 77 -1.88 -13.36 4.21
C GLU A 77 -3.00 -13.17 5.23
N GLY A 78 -3.06 -12.00 5.88
CA GLY A 78 -4.14 -11.63 6.79
C GLY A 78 -5.43 -11.23 6.06
N LEU A 79 -5.35 -10.57 4.91
CA LEU A 79 -6.50 -10.09 4.14
C LEU A 79 -6.35 -10.46 2.66
N ARG A 80 -6.85 -11.63 2.26
CA ARG A 80 -6.89 -12.03 0.84
C ARG A 80 -8.18 -11.62 0.18
N THR A 81 -8.05 -11.38 -1.11
CA THR A 81 -9.18 -11.14 -2.00
C THR A 81 -9.27 -12.32 -2.97
N LEU A 82 -10.46 -12.89 -3.20
CA LEU A 82 -10.65 -13.93 -4.23
C LEU A 82 -10.45 -13.40 -5.66
N GLY A 83 -10.24 -12.10 -5.85
CA GLY A 83 -10.00 -11.45 -7.13
C GLY A 83 -8.73 -11.91 -7.87
N SER A 84 -7.78 -12.59 -7.22
CA SER A 84 -6.61 -13.16 -7.90
C SER A 84 -6.91 -14.48 -8.64
N LEU A 85 -8.03 -15.15 -8.33
CA LEU A 85 -8.42 -16.40 -8.99
C LEU A 85 -8.95 -16.13 -10.40
N SER A 86 -8.44 -16.89 -11.39
CA SER A 86 -8.80 -16.80 -12.82
C SER A 86 -10.30 -16.63 -13.07
N GLU A 87 -11.13 -17.42 -12.38
CA GLU A 87 -12.57 -17.43 -12.59
C GLU A 87 -13.30 -16.20 -12.03
N PHE A 88 -12.77 -15.59 -10.98
CA PHE A 88 -13.29 -14.32 -10.44
C PHE A 88 -12.79 -13.10 -11.24
N LYS A 89 -11.59 -13.16 -11.83
CA LYS A 89 -11.12 -12.14 -12.79
C LYS A 89 -12.09 -12.00 -13.98
N LYS A 90 -12.61 -13.12 -14.51
CA LYS A 90 -13.63 -13.14 -15.58
C LYS A 90 -14.97 -12.53 -15.14
N MET A 91 -15.36 -12.73 -13.88
CA MET A 91 -16.61 -12.18 -13.31
C MET A 91 -16.57 -10.65 -13.18
N TRP A 92 -15.37 -10.07 -13.08
CA TRP A 92 -15.11 -8.63 -13.05
C TRP A 92 -14.87 -8.02 -14.45
N SER A 93 -15.35 -8.69 -15.51
CA SER A 93 -15.38 -8.12 -16.87
C SER A 93 -16.20 -6.82 -16.89
N PRO A 94 -15.83 -5.82 -17.71
CA PRO A 94 -16.48 -4.50 -17.73
C PRO A 94 -18.00 -4.55 -17.98
N GLU A 95 -18.51 -5.66 -18.50
CA GLU A 95 -19.93 -5.92 -18.73
C GLU A 95 -20.72 -6.27 -17.46
N LYS A 96 -20.09 -6.86 -16.42
CA LYS A 96 -20.81 -7.40 -15.25
C LYS A 96 -20.70 -6.59 -13.96
N ARG A 97 -19.90 -5.50 -13.93
CA ARG A 97 -19.83 -4.41 -12.92
C ARG A 97 -20.30 -4.75 -11.49
N LEU A 98 -19.97 -5.92 -10.95
CA LEU A 98 -20.28 -6.26 -9.57
C LEU A 98 -19.17 -5.67 -8.68
N PRO A 99 -19.47 -4.64 -7.85
CA PRO A 99 -18.46 -3.95 -7.06
C PRO A 99 -18.00 -4.77 -5.84
N VAL A 100 -18.49 -6.00 -5.69
CA VAL A 100 -18.23 -6.85 -4.52
C VAL A 100 -17.22 -7.91 -4.91
N VAL A 101 -15.96 -7.69 -4.54
CA VAL A 101 -14.99 -8.77 -4.54
C VAL A 101 -14.98 -9.37 -3.13
N PRO A 102 -15.33 -10.66 -2.96
CA PRO A 102 -15.30 -11.28 -1.65
C PRO A 102 -13.87 -11.28 -1.10
N ILE A 103 -13.70 -10.52 -0.01
CA ILE A 103 -12.50 -10.52 0.81
C ILE A 103 -12.64 -11.71 1.77
N TYR A 104 -11.68 -12.63 1.75
CA TYR A 104 -11.59 -13.74 2.68
C TYR A 104 -10.26 -13.66 3.40
N GLY A 105 -10.28 -13.77 4.73
CA GLY A 105 -9.12 -13.49 5.56
C GLY A 105 -9.51 -13.40 7.03
N GLY A 106 -8.71 -12.67 7.82
CA GLY A 106 -8.78 -12.68 9.28
C GLY A 106 -7.94 -13.78 9.91
N PHE A 107 -7.04 -14.38 9.13
CA PHE A 107 -6.07 -15.33 9.66
C PHE A 107 -5.22 -14.61 10.69
N PRO A 108 -5.01 -15.21 11.88
CA PRO A 108 -4.17 -14.61 12.88
C PRO A 108 -2.75 -14.76 12.34
N VAL A 109 -2.26 -13.68 11.73
CA VAL A 109 -0.89 -13.53 11.24
C VAL A 109 -0.31 -12.27 11.87
N LYS A 110 1.01 -12.29 12.13
CA LYS A 110 1.69 -11.12 12.70
C LYS A 110 1.89 -10.06 11.63
N PHE A 111 1.22 -8.92 11.74
CA PHE A 111 1.53 -7.74 10.93
C PHE A 111 2.78 -7.05 11.49
N ARG A 112 3.77 -6.81 10.64
CA ARG A 112 4.95 -6.00 10.98
C ARG A 112 5.06 -4.85 10.01
N THR A 113 5.05 -3.62 10.51
CA THR A 113 5.18 -2.44 9.68
C THR A 113 6.62 -1.94 9.73
N TYR A 114 7.23 -1.82 8.55
CA TYR A 114 8.59 -1.34 8.33
C TYR A 114 8.53 0.05 7.70
N LEU A 115 9.32 0.97 8.25
CA LEU A 115 9.49 2.33 7.77
C LEU A 115 10.87 2.41 7.12
N GLY A 116 10.92 2.75 5.83
CA GLY A 116 12.20 2.99 5.16
C GLY A 116 12.70 4.40 5.36
N ASP A 117 13.89 4.66 4.81
CA ASP A 117 14.54 5.96 4.94
C ASP A 117 13.72 7.09 4.29
N PRO A 118 13.63 8.27 4.91
CA PRO A 118 12.96 9.42 4.32
C PRO A 118 13.63 9.83 3.01
N ILE A 119 12.85 9.91 1.94
CA ILE A 119 13.28 10.45 0.65
C ILE A 119 13.12 11.98 0.74
N PRO A 120 14.22 12.74 0.80
CA PRO A 120 14.15 14.19 0.95
C PRO A 120 13.57 14.85 -0.29
N TYR A 121 12.97 16.02 -0.09
CA TYR A 121 12.56 16.88 -1.20
C TYR A 121 13.81 17.46 -1.88
N ASP A 122 13.85 17.37 -3.21
CA ASP A 122 14.84 18.02 -4.06
C ASP A 122 14.14 18.86 -5.13
N SER A 123 14.59 20.10 -5.30
CA SER A 123 14.04 21.05 -6.28
C SER A 123 14.27 20.65 -7.74
N GLY A 124 15.26 19.78 -8.02
CA GLY A 124 15.56 19.29 -9.36
C GLY A 124 14.78 18.03 -9.76
N THR A 125 14.22 17.30 -8.79
CA THR A 125 13.57 16.00 -9.03
C THR A 125 12.11 16.19 -9.48
N GLY A 126 11.78 15.68 -10.67
CA GLY A 126 10.41 15.70 -11.19
C GLY A 126 9.48 14.72 -10.47
N ALA A 127 8.16 14.95 -10.52
CA ALA A 127 7.18 14.08 -9.86
C ALA A 127 7.21 12.62 -10.31
N ALA A 128 7.56 12.37 -11.59
CA ALA A 128 7.71 11.02 -12.12
C ALA A 128 8.94 10.32 -11.54
N GLU A 129 10.05 11.03 -11.41
CA GLU A 129 11.29 10.51 -10.86
C GLU A 129 11.15 10.25 -9.36
N LEU A 130 10.51 11.17 -8.62
CA LEU A 130 10.23 10.98 -7.20
C LEU A 130 9.32 9.77 -6.96
N ALA A 131 8.31 9.56 -7.83
CA ALA A 131 7.45 8.39 -7.75
C ALA A 131 8.23 7.09 -8.00
N GLU A 132 9.15 7.08 -8.97
CA GLU A 132 9.98 5.90 -9.26
C GLU A 132 10.98 5.62 -8.13
N LYS A 133 11.65 6.64 -7.59
CA LYS A 133 12.51 6.53 -6.39
C LYS A 133 11.74 5.94 -5.20
N THR A 134 10.51 6.44 -4.96
CA THR A 134 9.65 5.92 -3.88
C THR A 134 9.27 4.47 -4.13
N LYS A 135 8.96 4.11 -5.38
CA LYS A 135 8.63 2.74 -5.77
C LYS A 135 9.81 1.80 -5.56
N GLN A 136 11.02 2.21 -5.95
CA GLN A 136 12.24 1.44 -5.74
C GLN A 136 12.54 1.25 -4.24
N ALA A 137 12.42 2.30 -3.44
CA ALA A 137 12.59 2.20 -1.99
C ALA A 137 11.56 1.24 -1.35
N MET A 138 10.28 1.34 -1.75
CA MET A 138 9.26 0.41 -1.28
C MET A 138 9.50 -1.03 -1.75
N GLN A 139 9.98 -1.22 -2.98
CA GLN A 139 10.32 -2.54 -3.50
C GLN A 139 11.51 -3.15 -2.74
N GLY A 140 12.51 -2.34 -2.39
CA GLY A 140 13.62 -2.77 -1.52
C GLY A 140 13.13 -3.23 -0.15
N LEU A 141 12.25 -2.46 0.51
CA LEU A 141 11.64 -2.86 1.79
C LEU A 141 10.83 -4.16 1.68
N ILE A 142 10.17 -4.39 0.55
CA ILE A 142 9.43 -5.63 0.29
C ILE A 142 10.42 -6.79 0.16
N GLU A 143 11.46 -6.64 -0.65
CA GLU A 143 12.45 -7.70 -0.89
C GLU A 143 13.25 -8.06 0.37
N GLU A 144 13.56 -7.06 1.20
CA GLU A 144 14.27 -7.26 2.46
C GLU A 144 13.41 -8.00 3.51
N HIS A 145 12.16 -7.59 3.68
CA HIS A 145 11.34 -8.08 4.79
C HIS A 145 10.36 -9.20 4.40
N GLN A 146 10.04 -9.38 3.11
CA GLN A 146 9.08 -10.36 2.63
C GLN A 146 9.74 -11.49 1.84
N ASP A 147 9.59 -12.73 2.34
CA ASP A 147 10.01 -13.92 1.60
C ASP A 147 8.95 -14.24 0.53
N ILE A 148 9.33 -14.25 -0.75
CA ILE A 148 8.44 -14.53 -1.88
C ILE A 148 8.88 -15.83 -2.57
N PRO A 149 7.97 -16.78 -2.86
CA PRO A 149 6.52 -16.75 -2.62
C PRO A 149 6.16 -17.24 -1.20
N ARG A 150 5.50 -16.38 -0.41
CA ARG A 150 4.97 -16.75 0.91
C ARG A 150 3.64 -17.49 0.79
N ASN A 151 3.50 -18.56 1.54
CA ASN A 151 2.26 -19.31 1.72
C ASN A 151 1.63 -18.98 3.08
N ILE A 152 0.30 -18.98 3.16
CA ILE A 152 -0.46 -18.68 4.39
C ILE A 152 -0.02 -19.58 5.55
N LEU A 153 0.27 -20.85 5.27
CA LEU A 153 0.77 -21.81 6.26
C LEU A 153 2.08 -21.37 6.90
N HIS A 154 3.00 -20.78 6.13
CA HIS A 154 4.27 -20.29 6.66
C HIS A 154 4.05 -19.10 7.61
N ALA A 155 3.15 -18.16 7.24
CA ALA A 155 2.80 -17.03 8.08
C ALA A 155 2.06 -17.46 9.37
N LEU A 156 1.22 -18.50 9.30
CA LEU A 156 0.56 -19.09 10.47
C LEU A 156 1.56 -19.82 11.38
N VAL A 157 2.50 -20.58 10.81
CA VAL A 157 3.57 -21.23 11.57
C VAL A 157 4.43 -20.19 12.28
N GLU A 158 4.85 -19.11 11.61
CA GLU A 158 5.61 -18.00 12.21
C GLU A 158 4.87 -17.30 13.36
N GLN A 159 3.53 -17.27 13.29
CA GLN A 159 2.75 -16.80 14.44
C GLN A 159 2.89 -17.77 15.61
N LEU A 160 2.65 -19.06 15.39
CA LEU A 160 2.61 -20.09 16.43
C LEU A 160 3.98 -20.43 17.02
N SER A 161 5.04 -20.39 16.21
CA SER A 161 6.40 -20.75 16.62
C SER A 161 7.08 -19.67 17.46
N GLY A 162 6.50 -18.46 17.55
CA GLY A 162 7.07 -17.36 18.34
C GLY A 162 8.43 -16.85 17.86
N THR A 163 9.05 -17.52 16.88
CA THR A 163 10.40 -17.23 16.43
C THR A 163 10.45 -15.88 15.71
N PRO A 164 11.21 -14.89 16.24
CA PRO A 164 11.57 -13.74 15.43
C PRO A 164 12.41 -14.22 14.25
N LYS A 165 12.25 -13.59 13.08
CA LYS A 165 13.26 -13.70 12.03
C LYS A 165 14.59 -13.28 12.66
N VAL A 166 15.60 -14.14 12.56
CA VAL A 166 16.96 -13.77 12.89
C VAL A 166 17.39 -12.77 11.82
N ASP A 167 17.75 -11.57 12.26
CA ASP A 167 18.26 -10.48 11.42
C ASP A 167 19.55 -10.90 10.68
#